data_AF-A0A534WCK1-F1
#
_entry.id   AF-A0A534WCK1-F1
#
_cell.length_a   1.000
_cell.length_b   1.000
_cell.length_c   1.000
_cell.angle_alpha   90.00
_cell.angle_beta   90.00
_cell.angle_gamma   90.00
#
_symmetry.space_group_name_H-M   'P 1'
#
loop_
_entity.id
_entity.type
_entity.pdbx_description
1 polymer ?
#
loop_
_entity_poly.entity_id
_entity_poly.type
_entity_poly.pdbx_seq_one_letter_code
_entity_poly.pdbx_strand_id
1 'polypeptide(L)' 'MKLTGDPDGLAALKSFQEGNRDYLKFLIQEATSVFEHHVDFKGPDGTPFRLVHDVRTGEFRVEKKGA' A
#
# COMPACT_ATOMS: atom_id res chain seq x y z
N MET A 1 -2.40 12.66 -0.67
CA MET A 1 -2.26 11.34 -0.03
C MET A 1 -0.92 11.34 0.70
N LYS A 2 -0.93 11.29 2.03
CA LYS A 2 0.30 11.08 2.80
C LYS A 2 0.48 9.58 2.93
N LEU A 3 1.52 9.08 2.27
CA LEU A 3 1.98 7.70 2.38
C LEU A 3 3.14 7.70 3.37
N THR A 4 2.96 7.00 4.48
CA THR A 4 3.95 6.93 5.57
C THR A 4 4.29 5.47 5.87
N GLY A 5 5.43 5.20 6.49
CA GLY A 5 5.82 3.83 6.86
C GLY A 5 7.13 3.39 6.23
N ASP A 6 7.21 2.10 5.90
CA ASP A 6 8.46 1.45 5.50
C ASP A 6 8.99 2.00 4.16
N PRO A 7 10.28 2.40 4.09
CA PRO A 7 10.86 3.00 2.89
C PRO A 7 10.85 2.06 1.67
N ASP A 8 10.99 0.75 1.86
CA ASP A 8 10.92 -0.21 0.75
C ASP A 8 9.49 -0.30 0.21
N GLY A 9 8.50 -0.30 1.10
CA GLY A 9 7.10 -0.33 0.73
C GLY A 9 6.66 0.94 -0.02
N LEU A 10 7.15 2.11 0.42
CA LEU A 10 6.95 3.38 -0.28
C LEU A 10 7.59 3.40 -1.66
N ALA A 11 8.80 2.83 -1.80
CA ALA A 11 9.46 2.68 -3.09
C ALA A 11 8.66 1.76 -4.02
N ALA A 12 8.14 0.65 -3.52
CA ALA A 12 7.26 -0.24 -4.28
C ALA A 12 6.00 0.47 -4.77
N LEU A 13 5.32 1.24 -3.92
CA LEU A 13 4.14 2.02 -4.32
C LEU A 13 4.46 3.09 -5.36
N LYS A 14 5.62 3.76 -5.26
CA LYS A 14 6.08 4.68 -6.31
C LYS A 14 6.29 3.95 -7.64
N SER A 15 6.92 2.78 -7.62
CA SER A 15 7.07 1.95 -8.83
C SER A 15 5.72 1.55 -9.43
N PHE A 16 4.71 1.24 -8.61
CA PHE A 16 3.35 1.01 -9.09
C PHE A 16 2.69 2.27 -9.63
N GLN A 17 2.95 3.44 -9.04
CA GLN A 17 2.42 4.70 -9.55
C GLN A 17 2.92 5.02 -10.96
N GLU A 18 4.17 4.68 -11.26
CA GLU A 18 4.81 4.92 -12.57
C GLU A 18 4.54 3.82 -13.60
N GLY A 19 4.54 2.55 -13.17
CA GLY A 19 4.40 1.41 -14.09
C GLY A 19 3.01 0.77 -14.16
N ASN A 20 2.18 0.91 -13.12
CA ASN A 20 0.91 0.20 -12.98
C ASN A 20 -0.11 0.99 -12.12
N ARG A 21 -0.49 2.17 -12.63
CA ARG A 21 -1.34 3.11 -11.89
C ARG A 21 -2.74 2.56 -11.58
N ASP A 22 -3.28 1.69 -12.43
CA ASP A 22 -4.53 0.97 -12.21
C ASP A 22 -4.44 -0.02 -11.05
N TYR A 23 -3.30 -0.71 -10.91
CA TYR A 23 -3.05 -1.59 -9.77
C TYR A 23 -2.97 -0.81 -8.46
N LEU A 24 -2.32 0.35 -8.45
CA LEU A 24 -2.30 1.22 -7.27
C LEU A 24 -3.71 1.69 -6.88
N LYS A 25 -4.53 2.07 -7.86
CA LYS A 25 -5.95 2.42 -7.61
C LYS A 25 -6.72 1.25 -7.03
N PHE A 26 -6.52 0.05 -7.57
CA PHE A 26 -7.15 -1.17 -7.05
C PHE A 26 -6.76 -1.41 -5.58
N LEU A 27 -5.47 -1.34 -5.24
CA LEU A 27 -4.99 -1.49 -3.86
C LEU A 27 -5.59 -0.45 -2.90
N ILE A 28 -5.62 0.83 -3.32
CA ILE A 28 -6.20 1.90 -2.51
C ILE A 28 -7.71 1.68 -2.32
N GLN A 29 -8.43 1.31 -3.38
CA GLN A 29 -9.86 1.05 -3.34
C GLN A 29 -10.18 -0.15 -2.46
N GLU A 30 -9.44 -1.25 -2.59
CA GLU A 30 -9.53 -2.42 -1.70
C GLU A 30 -9.24 -2.02 -0.26
N ALA A 31 -8.11 -1.38 0.04
CA ALA A 31 -7.77 -0.94 1.39
C ALA A 31 -8.82 0.00 2.01
N THR A 32 -9.56 0.74 1.19
CA THR A 32 -10.65 1.60 1.67
C THR A 32 -11.96 0.83 1.85
N SER A 33 -12.23 -0.15 0.99
CA SER A 33 -13.49 -0.90 0.95
C SER A 33 -13.51 -2.12 1.89
N VAL A 34 -12.36 -2.71 2.20
CA VAL A 34 -12.26 -3.84 3.11
C VAL A 34 -12.44 -3.37 4.56
N PHE A 35 -13.13 -4.19 5.36
CA PHE A 35 -13.42 -3.87 6.76
C PHE A 35 -12.15 -3.73 7.62
N GLU A 36 -11.12 -4.49 7.26
CA GLU A 36 -9.83 -4.47 7.94
C GLU A 36 -8.99 -3.22 7.59
N HIS A 37 -9.48 -2.40 6.66
CA HIS A 37 -8.84 -1.21 6.14
C HIS A 37 -7.37 -1.41 5.75
N HIS A 38 -7.00 -2.59 5.26
CA HIS A 38 -5.66 -2.85 4.78
C HIS A 38 -5.68 -3.87 3.64
N VAL A 39 -4.71 -3.77 2.74
CA VAL A 39 -4.50 -4.72 1.64
C VAL A 39 -3.07 -5.21 1.64
N ASP A 40 -2.89 -6.50 1.41
CA ASP A 40 -1.56 -7.09 1.24
C ASP A 40 -1.17 -7.04 -0.24
N PHE A 41 0.04 -6.58 -0.53
CA PHE A 41 0.58 -6.50 -1.88
C PHE A 41 2.05 -6.94 -1.89
N LYS A 42 2.56 -7.35 -3.04
CA LYS A 42 3.98 -7.68 -3.20
C LYS A 42 4.65 -6.54 -3.95
N GLY A 43 5.80 -6.10 -3.45
CA GLY A 43 6.66 -5.15 -4.16
C GLY A 43 7.29 -5.78 -5.40
N PRO A 44 7.94 -4.96 -6.26
CA PRO A 44 8.62 -5.44 -7.47
C PRO A 44 9.70 -6.49 -7.17
N ASP A 45 10.36 -6.38 -6.01
CA ASP A 45 11.35 -7.36 -5.51
C ASP A 45 10.73 -8.65 -4.95
N GLY A 46 9.40 -8.83 -5.04
CA GLY A 46 8.68 -9.98 -4.49
C GLY A 46 8.45 -9.90 -2.97
N THR A 47 8.91 -8.84 -2.32
CA THR A 47 8.74 -8.63 -0.87
C THR A 47 7.27 -8.36 -0.54
N PRO A 48 6.65 -9.09 0.40
CA PRO A 48 5.29 -8.82 0.84
C PRO A 48 5.23 -7.56 1.72
N PHE A 49 4.28 -6.69 1.39
CA PHE A 49 3.95 -5.46 2.11
C PHE A 49 2.45 -5.43 2.41
N ARG A 50 2.06 -4.59 3.35
CA ARG A 50 0.69 -4.31 3.74
C ARG A 50 0.46 -2.82 3.67
N LEU A 51 -0.52 -2.40 2.88
CA LEU A 51 -1.00 -1.03 2.81
C LEU A 51 -2.19 -0.91 3.75
N VAL A 52 -2.00 -0.25 4.89
CA VAL A 52 -3.04 0.07 5.86
C VAL A 52 -3.60 1.45 5.56
N HIS A 53 -4.91 1.58 5.45
CA HIS A 53 -5.61 2.83 5.34
C HIS A 53 -6.12 3.26 6.72
N ASP A 54 -5.64 4.39 7.21
CA ASP A 54 -6.13 4.99 8.44
C ASP A 54 -7.39 5.80 8.14
N VAL A 55 -8.56 5.24 8.43
CA VAL A 55 -9.85 5.91 8.18
C VAL A 55 -10.09 7.13 9.06
N ARG A 56 -9.33 7.32 10.15
CA ARG A 56 -9.47 8.49 11.02
C ARG A 56 -8.74 9.69 10.46
N THR A 57 -7.55 9.50 9.90
CA THR A 57 -6.74 10.59 9.34
C THR A 57 -6.81 10.67 7.81
N GLY A 58 -7.31 9.63 7.13
CA GLY A 58 -7.29 9.50 5.67
C GLY A 58 -5.88 9.26 5.12
N GLU A 59 -4.97 8.76 5.96
CA GLU A 59 -3.57 8.50 5.60
C GLU A 59 -3.38 7.03 5.23
N PHE A 60 -2.38 6.77 4.39
CA PHE A 60 -2.02 5.41 4.01
C PHE A 60 -0.67 5.08 4.63
N ARG A 61 -0.61 3.96 5.34
CA ARG A 61 0.58 3.47 6.00
C ARG A 61 1.04 2.19 5.35
N VAL A 62 2.34 2.07 5.05
CA VAL A 62 2.92 0.86 4.48
C VAL A 62 3.73 0.14 5.54
N GLU A 63 3.39 -1.11 5.75
CA GLU A 63 4.09 -2.00 6.67
C GLU A 63 4.71 -3.14 5.88
N LYS A 64 5.96 -3.47 6.17
CA LYS A 64 6.62 -4.64 5.58
C LYS A 64 6.02 -5.87 6.24
N LYS A 65 5.41 -6.75 5.46
CA LYS A 65 4.87 -8.02 5.96
C LYS A 65 6.03 -9.02 6.08
N GLY A 66 6.99 -8.69 6.94
CA GLY A 66 8.11 -9.56 7.27
C GLY A 66 7.62 -10.79 8.03
N ALA A 67 8.20 -11.93 7.67
CA ALA A 67 7.92 -13.28 8.17
C ALA A 67 7.92 -13.42 9.70
#